data_AF-B2VR73-F1
#
_entry.id   AF-B2VR73-F1
#
_cell.length_a   1.000
_cell.length_b   1.000
_cell.length_c   1.000
_cell.angle_alpha   90.00
_cell.angle_beta   90.00
_cell.angle_gamma   90.00
#
_symmetry.space_group_name_H-M   'P 1'
#
loop_
_entity.id
_entity.type
_entity.pdbx_description
1 polymer ?
#
loop_
_entity_poly.entity_id
_entity_poly.type
_entity_poly.pdbx_seq_one_letter_code
_entity_poly.pdbx_strand_id
1 'polypeptide(L)'
;MQLRWDYPSGFAVGAWGPTTSNHNFCEEDYIITPYIGEFINTLTNITYVIYGLIGLRRVTPKADGGLLSTLAFPYWGLISVGVLSAWFHATLKYHSQMGDDLSMFLAVGANLYQLLTFRASPSQRRLYALYILGSLFPISVYHVWADEIVLHEIAFAVMVVLVTIQTRKLIKARITNEVHRKKLGSMATFGLSTGLFGYFLWNIDFHACEHVTRFKRWVGLPWGFLFELHGWWHIFTAIGSYVGMALVEYLVTLEDGATRKLEEGFVWPVRAVLRDIDGVEESGDVAKKEL
;
A
#
# COMPACT_ATOMS: atom_id res chain seq x y z
N MET A 1 -34.71 -3.39 19.51
CA MET A 1 -33.28 -3.76 19.41
C MET A 1 -32.52 -2.47 19.18
N GLN A 2 -31.67 -2.08 20.13
CA GLN A 2 -30.86 -0.86 20.00
C GLN A 2 -29.70 -1.15 19.03
N LEU A 3 -29.66 -0.43 17.91
CA LEU A 3 -28.65 -0.58 16.86
C LEU A 3 -27.60 0.53 16.90
N ARG A 4 -27.69 1.44 17.86
CA ARG A 4 -26.81 2.59 18.04
C ARG A 4 -26.51 2.82 19.52
N TRP A 5 -25.26 3.05 19.83
CA TRP A 5 -24.79 3.50 21.14
C TRP A 5 -24.09 4.85 21.02
N ASP A 6 -24.18 5.66 22.06
CA ASP A 6 -23.34 6.86 22.13
C ASP A 6 -21.89 6.45 22.41
N TYR A 7 -20.96 7.29 21.97
CA TYR A 7 -19.54 7.10 22.31
C TYR A 7 -19.37 7.20 23.83
N PRO A 8 -18.51 6.35 24.44
CA PRO A 8 -18.25 6.41 25.87
C PRO A 8 -17.54 7.73 26.25
N SER A 9 -17.46 8.00 27.54
CA SER A 9 -16.50 8.99 28.04
C SER A 9 -15.09 8.44 27.83
N GLY A 10 -14.27 9.17 27.06
CA GLY A 10 -12.89 8.76 26.78
C GLY A 10 -12.01 8.67 28.03
N PHE A 11 -10.88 7.98 27.89
CA PHE A 11 -9.89 7.88 28.96
C PHE A 11 -9.05 9.15 28.99
N ALA A 12 -8.67 9.61 30.19
CA ALA A 12 -7.82 10.80 30.32
C ALA A 12 -6.40 10.57 29.76
N VAL A 13 -5.88 9.35 29.89
CA VAL A 13 -4.56 8.93 29.38
C VAL A 13 -4.64 7.45 28.99
N GLY A 14 -4.10 7.09 27.83
CA GLY A 14 -3.96 5.70 27.41
C GLY A 14 -2.90 4.93 28.18
N ALA A 15 -2.87 3.60 28.02
CA ALA A 15 -1.93 2.69 28.69
C ALA A 15 -0.45 3.01 28.37
N TRP A 16 -0.20 3.67 27.24
CA TRP A 16 1.14 4.06 26.78
C TRP A 16 1.57 5.45 27.26
N GLY A 17 0.80 6.09 28.15
CA GLY A 17 1.05 7.46 28.59
C GLY A 17 0.58 8.52 27.58
N PRO A 18 0.89 9.81 27.81
CA PRO A 18 0.41 10.91 26.97
C PRO A 18 0.90 10.82 25.52
N THR A 19 0.08 11.28 24.58
CA THR A 19 0.43 11.37 23.15
C THR A 19 1.67 12.25 22.96
N THR A 20 2.63 11.77 22.18
CA THR A 20 3.88 12.50 21.86
C THR A 20 4.18 12.58 20.37
N SER A 21 3.37 11.93 19.54
CA SER A 21 3.43 12.09 18.08
C SER A 21 3.04 13.52 17.68
N ASN A 22 3.62 13.97 16.56
CA ASN A 22 3.21 15.21 15.92
C ASN A 22 1.83 15.04 15.24
N HIS A 23 1.61 13.88 14.61
CA HIS A 23 0.32 13.54 14.03
C HIS A 23 -0.64 12.93 15.06
N ASN A 24 -1.90 13.37 14.97
CA ASN A 24 -3.06 12.78 15.63
C ASN A 24 -4.27 12.99 14.70
N PHE A 25 -4.96 11.90 14.35
CA PHE A 25 -6.07 11.91 13.38
C PHE A 25 -7.41 12.09 14.08
N CYS A 26 -8.52 11.99 13.34
CA CYS A 26 -9.83 12.31 13.90
C CYS A 26 -10.47 11.22 14.72
N GLU A 27 -9.95 10.01 14.65
CA GLU A 27 -10.37 8.96 15.56
C GLU A 27 -10.00 9.36 16.99
N GLU A 28 -10.98 9.37 17.89
CA GLU A 28 -10.75 9.89 19.24
C GLU A 28 -9.86 8.94 20.05
N ASP A 29 -8.75 9.46 20.56
CA ASP A 29 -7.75 8.73 21.34
C ASP A 29 -8.35 7.89 22.47
N TYR A 30 -8.00 6.60 22.47
CA TYR A 30 -8.32 5.58 23.46
C TYR A 30 -9.82 5.39 23.72
N ILE A 31 -10.70 5.96 22.89
CA ILE A 31 -12.14 6.04 23.17
C ILE A 31 -12.81 4.67 23.35
N ILE A 32 -12.34 3.64 22.66
CA ILE A 32 -12.88 2.28 22.74
C ILE A 32 -12.19 1.44 23.83
N THR A 33 -10.88 1.62 24.02
CA THR A 33 -10.06 0.85 24.94
C THR A 33 -8.80 1.63 25.32
N PRO A 34 -8.30 1.53 26.57
CA PRO A 34 -7.10 2.25 26.99
C PRO A 34 -5.82 1.74 26.31
N TYR A 35 -5.84 0.61 25.61
CA TYR A 35 -4.64 -0.01 25.02
C TYR A 35 -4.36 0.40 23.57
N ILE A 36 -5.36 0.93 22.86
CA ILE A 36 -5.28 1.28 21.43
C ILE A 36 -5.76 2.72 21.29
N GLY A 37 -4.86 3.62 20.88
CA GLY A 37 -5.14 5.04 20.67
C GLY A 37 -6.26 5.25 19.66
N GLU A 38 -6.02 4.89 18.40
CA GLU A 38 -7.02 5.02 17.34
C GLU A 38 -7.44 3.60 16.90
N PHE A 39 -8.60 3.13 17.36
CA PHE A 39 -9.03 1.74 17.25
C PHE A 39 -9.18 1.25 15.80
N ILE A 40 -9.94 1.96 14.98
CA ILE A 40 -10.19 1.63 13.58
C ILE A 40 -8.95 1.90 12.73
N ASN A 41 -8.24 2.99 12.95
CA ASN A 41 -6.97 3.29 12.27
C ASN A 41 -5.94 2.20 12.56
N THR A 42 -5.88 1.65 13.77
CA THR A 42 -5.02 0.51 14.11
C THR A 42 -5.46 -0.77 13.40
N LEU A 43 -6.75 -1.11 13.39
CA LEU A 43 -7.23 -2.39 12.85
C LEU A 43 -7.19 -2.44 11.32
N THR A 44 -7.49 -1.34 10.64
CA THR A 44 -7.54 -1.25 9.17
C THR A 44 -6.20 -1.55 8.51
N ASN A 45 -5.09 -1.35 9.25
CA ASN A 45 -3.73 -1.69 8.84
C ASN A 45 -3.49 -3.18 8.57
N ILE A 46 -4.35 -4.08 9.08
CA ILE A 46 -4.31 -5.51 8.75
C ILE A 46 -4.40 -5.76 7.24
N THR A 47 -5.01 -4.83 6.49
CA THR A 47 -5.16 -4.91 5.04
C THR A 47 -3.81 -4.98 4.33
N TYR A 48 -2.84 -4.15 4.74
CA TYR A 48 -1.47 -4.20 4.20
C TYR A 48 -0.80 -5.54 4.49
N VAL A 49 -0.92 -6.02 5.73
CA VAL A 49 -0.31 -7.26 6.19
C VAL A 49 -0.86 -8.46 5.41
N ILE A 50 -2.18 -8.53 5.21
CA ILE A 50 -2.83 -9.60 4.45
C ILE A 50 -2.30 -9.62 3.00
N TYR A 51 -2.32 -8.49 2.30
CA TYR A 51 -1.82 -8.43 0.92
C TYR A 51 -0.33 -8.78 0.83
N GLY A 52 0.48 -8.29 1.77
CA GLY A 52 1.90 -8.58 1.83
C GLY A 52 2.18 -10.07 2.07
N LEU A 53 1.50 -10.71 3.02
CA LEU A 53 1.66 -12.14 3.30
C LEU A 53 1.24 -13.01 2.12
N ILE A 54 0.16 -12.65 1.42
CA ILE A 54 -0.27 -13.33 0.20
C ILE A 54 0.78 -13.18 -0.90
N GLY A 55 1.32 -11.97 -1.09
CA GLY A 55 2.42 -11.71 -2.03
C GLY A 55 3.67 -12.53 -1.72
N LEU A 56 4.13 -12.54 -0.47
CA LEU A 56 5.28 -13.34 -0.02
C LEU A 56 5.10 -14.82 -0.30
N ARG A 57 3.93 -15.40 0.06
CA ARG A 57 3.63 -16.81 -0.20
C ARG A 57 3.68 -17.13 -1.69
N ARG A 58 3.25 -16.21 -2.56
CA ARG A 58 3.28 -16.38 -4.02
C ARG A 58 4.70 -16.32 -4.60
N VAL A 59 5.54 -15.39 -4.15
CA VAL A 59 6.88 -15.20 -4.73
C VAL A 59 7.93 -16.15 -4.16
N THR A 60 7.73 -16.67 -2.94
CA THR A 60 8.68 -17.56 -2.26
C THR A 60 9.07 -18.79 -3.10
N PRO A 61 8.14 -19.54 -3.73
CA PRO A 61 8.50 -20.75 -4.48
C PRO A 61 9.05 -20.49 -5.90
N LYS A 62 9.14 -19.24 -6.36
CA LYS A 62 9.68 -18.93 -7.70
C LYS A 62 11.19 -19.19 -7.75
N ALA A 63 11.74 -19.46 -8.95
CA ALA A 63 13.17 -19.74 -9.13
C ALA A 63 14.07 -18.57 -8.67
N ASP A 64 13.69 -17.33 -9.01
CA ASP A 64 14.30 -16.09 -8.49
C ASP A 64 13.60 -15.58 -7.20
N GLY A 65 12.89 -16.48 -6.53
CA GLY A 65 12.12 -16.27 -5.32
C GLY A 65 12.92 -16.47 -4.04
N GLY A 66 12.20 -16.56 -2.92
CA GLY A 66 12.76 -16.70 -1.57
C GLY A 66 12.58 -15.43 -0.72
N LEU A 67 12.65 -15.58 0.61
CA LEU A 67 12.32 -14.52 1.57
C LEU A 67 13.21 -13.28 1.48
N LEU A 68 14.41 -13.42 0.93
CA LEU A 68 15.40 -12.35 0.75
C LEU A 68 15.59 -11.97 -0.72
N SER A 69 14.66 -12.35 -1.61
CA SER A 69 14.75 -12.03 -3.02
C SER A 69 14.20 -10.64 -3.33
N THR A 70 14.58 -10.08 -4.47
CA THR A 70 14.04 -8.82 -4.99
C THR A 70 12.52 -8.87 -5.21
N LEU A 71 11.93 -10.05 -5.38
CA LEU A 71 10.49 -10.23 -5.48
C LEU A 71 9.79 -10.16 -4.12
N ALA A 72 10.47 -10.55 -3.03
CA ALA A 72 9.91 -10.56 -1.68
C ALA A 72 9.98 -9.20 -0.99
N PHE A 73 11.02 -8.39 -1.25
CA PHE A 73 11.24 -7.12 -0.55
C PHE A 73 10.08 -6.11 -0.62
N PRO A 74 9.39 -5.90 -1.77
CA PRO A 74 8.22 -5.01 -1.78
C PRO A 74 7.10 -5.49 -0.86
N TYR A 75 6.87 -6.81 -0.79
CA TYR A 75 5.85 -7.38 0.10
C TYR A 75 6.25 -7.32 1.57
N TRP A 76 7.54 -7.48 1.89
CA TRP A 76 8.04 -7.15 3.22
C TRP A 76 7.83 -5.68 3.55
N GLY A 77 8.12 -4.77 2.62
CA GLY A 77 7.83 -3.35 2.77
C GLY A 77 6.35 -3.09 3.06
N LEU A 78 5.44 -3.75 2.33
CA LEU A 78 3.99 -3.63 2.57
C LEU A 78 3.59 -4.12 3.96
N ILE A 79 4.14 -5.25 4.42
CA ILE A 79 3.89 -5.76 5.78
C ILE A 79 4.43 -4.77 6.81
N SER A 80 5.63 -4.23 6.60
CA SER A 80 6.24 -3.24 7.49
C SER A 80 5.36 -2.00 7.64
N VAL A 81 4.77 -1.50 6.55
CA VAL A 81 3.78 -0.40 6.60
C VAL A 81 2.62 -0.76 7.52
N GLY A 82 1.97 -1.91 7.30
CA GLY A 82 0.85 -2.31 8.14
C GLY A 82 1.20 -2.51 9.62
N VAL A 83 2.34 -3.12 9.93
CA VAL A 83 2.74 -3.38 11.32
C VAL A 83 3.16 -2.09 12.03
N LEU A 84 3.95 -1.25 11.37
CA LEU A 84 4.48 -0.03 11.98
C LEU A 84 3.42 1.07 12.07
N SER A 85 2.52 1.17 11.08
CA SER A 85 1.33 2.03 11.16
C SER A 85 0.38 1.58 12.27
N ALA A 86 0.08 0.27 12.38
CA ALA A 86 -0.73 -0.23 13.49
C ALA A 86 -0.08 0.06 14.86
N TRP A 87 1.25 -0.04 14.95
CA TRP A 87 1.97 0.30 16.18
C TRP A 87 1.89 1.81 16.50
N PHE A 88 1.98 2.66 15.48
CA PHE A 88 1.77 4.09 15.62
C PHE A 88 0.36 4.41 16.13
N HIS A 89 -0.68 4.00 15.43
CA HIS A 89 -2.07 4.30 15.82
C HIS A 89 -2.46 3.68 17.17
N ALA A 90 -1.84 2.57 17.57
CA ALA A 90 -2.08 1.99 18.88
C ALA A 90 -1.49 2.81 20.03
N THR A 91 -0.37 3.51 19.80
CA THR A 91 0.44 4.11 20.88
C THR A 91 0.54 5.64 20.84
N LEU A 92 0.38 6.24 19.66
CA LEU A 92 0.48 7.67 19.37
C LEU A 92 1.77 8.29 19.91
N LYS A 93 2.90 7.60 19.65
CA LYS A 93 4.25 8.05 20.05
C LYS A 93 5.04 8.52 18.86
N TYR A 94 5.92 9.48 19.12
CA TYR A 94 6.89 9.98 18.15
C TYR A 94 7.68 8.85 17.46
N HIS A 95 8.30 7.93 18.21
CA HIS A 95 9.12 6.87 17.59
C HIS A 95 8.32 5.86 16.77
N SER A 96 7.07 5.58 17.16
CA SER A 96 6.19 4.73 16.36
C SER A 96 5.71 5.44 15.10
N GLN A 97 5.45 6.76 15.17
CA GLN A 97 5.14 7.60 14.01
C GLN A 97 6.29 7.57 13.00
N MET A 98 7.53 7.81 13.46
CA MET A 98 8.72 7.69 12.60
C MET A 98 8.85 6.29 11.98
N GLY A 99 8.47 5.24 12.72
CA GLY A 99 8.41 3.88 12.21
C GLY A 99 7.44 3.74 11.02
N ASP A 100 6.22 4.24 11.19
CA ASP A 100 5.20 4.27 10.14
C ASP A 100 5.69 5.04 8.90
N ASP A 101 6.04 6.31 9.07
CA ASP A 101 6.46 7.20 7.99
C ASP A 101 7.64 6.58 7.21
N LEU A 102 8.70 6.11 7.88
CA LEU A 102 9.87 5.54 7.22
C LEU A 102 9.61 4.18 6.55
N SER A 103 8.63 3.42 7.01
CA SER A 103 8.25 2.15 6.38
C SER A 103 7.66 2.33 4.99
N MET A 104 7.00 3.46 4.73
CA MET A 104 6.47 3.81 3.41
C MET A 104 7.60 3.95 2.38
N PHE A 105 8.73 4.55 2.76
CA PHE A 105 9.93 4.63 1.94
C PHE A 105 10.54 3.27 1.63
N LEU A 106 10.56 2.35 2.61
CA LEU A 106 11.00 0.98 2.38
C LEU A 106 10.13 0.30 1.30
N ALA A 107 8.81 0.42 1.41
CA ALA A 107 7.87 -0.20 0.48
C ALA A 107 8.01 0.35 -0.96
N VAL A 108 7.95 1.67 -1.14
CA VAL A 108 8.05 2.28 -2.48
C VAL A 108 9.45 2.16 -3.06
N GLY A 109 10.48 2.27 -2.23
CA GLY A 109 11.89 2.10 -2.61
C GLY A 109 12.19 0.68 -3.09
N ALA A 110 11.71 -0.34 -2.39
CA ALA A 110 11.85 -1.73 -2.80
C ALA A 110 11.15 -2.00 -4.15
N ASN A 111 9.95 -1.48 -4.33
CA ASN A 111 9.19 -1.64 -5.57
C ASN A 111 9.89 -0.93 -6.76
N LEU A 112 10.37 0.30 -6.56
CA LEU A 112 11.13 1.02 -7.58
C LEU A 112 12.45 0.31 -7.90
N TYR A 113 13.15 -0.21 -6.89
CA TYR A 113 14.37 -0.97 -7.08
C TYR A 113 14.13 -2.22 -7.93
N GLN A 114 13.07 -2.99 -7.67
CA GLN A 114 12.71 -4.15 -8.49
C GLN A 114 12.47 -3.78 -9.96
N LEU A 115 11.75 -2.68 -10.21
CA LEU A 115 11.52 -2.16 -11.56
C LEU A 115 12.83 -1.79 -12.28
N LEU A 116 13.69 -1.01 -11.62
CA LEU A 116 14.94 -0.52 -12.22
C LEU A 116 15.97 -1.64 -12.41
N THR A 117 15.94 -2.67 -11.57
CA THR A 117 16.89 -3.78 -11.64
C THR A 117 16.49 -4.91 -12.56
N PHE A 118 15.27 -4.87 -13.11
CA PHE A 118 14.83 -5.83 -14.11
C PHE A 118 15.76 -5.81 -15.34
N ARG A 119 16.41 -6.95 -15.62
CA ARG A 119 17.44 -7.11 -16.67
C ARG A 119 18.64 -6.15 -16.59
N ALA A 120 18.85 -5.49 -15.44
CA ALA A 120 19.99 -4.61 -15.22
C ALA A 120 21.26 -5.40 -14.88
N SER A 121 22.41 -4.91 -15.34
CA SER A 121 23.73 -5.46 -15.01
C SER A 121 24.09 -5.27 -13.52
N PRO A 122 25.04 -6.04 -12.97
CA PRO A 122 25.45 -5.89 -11.57
C PRO A 122 25.93 -4.47 -11.20
N SER A 123 26.57 -3.76 -12.13
CA SER A 123 26.98 -2.35 -11.91
C SER A 123 25.77 -1.42 -11.86
N GLN A 124 24.80 -1.58 -12.76
CA GLN A 124 23.56 -0.80 -12.76
C GLN A 124 22.74 -1.04 -11.48
N ARG A 125 22.62 -2.29 -11.03
CA ARG A 125 21.92 -2.64 -9.78
C ARG A 125 22.51 -1.93 -8.56
N ARG A 126 23.84 -1.89 -8.46
CA ARG A 126 24.53 -1.15 -7.38
C ARG A 126 24.29 0.35 -7.49
N LEU A 127 24.34 0.90 -8.71
CA LEU A 127 24.10 2.31 -8.95
C LEU A 127 22.66 2.72 -8.55
N TYR A 128 21.65 1.94 -8.92
CA TYR A 128 20.26 2.21 -8.54
C TYR A 128 20.05 2.10 -7.03
N ALA A 129 20.67 1.12 -6.36
CA ALA A 129 20.63 1.03 -4.90
C ALA A 129 21.26 2.28 -4.25
N LEU A 130 22.42 2.73 -4.75
CA LEU A 130 23.09 3.94 -4.27
C LEU A 130 22.23 5.19 -4.48
N TYR A 131 21.54 5.33 -5.62
CA TYR A 131 20.64 6.47 -5.84
C TYR A 131 19.42 6.44 -4.92
N ILE A 132 18.76 5.30 -4.77
CA ILE A 132 17.57 5.18 -3.91
C ILE A 132 17.95 5.38 -2.43
N LEU A 133 18.99 4.70 -1.95
CA LEU A 133 19.42 4.82 -0.55
C LEU A 133 20.05 6.19 -0.29
N GLY A 134 20.85 6.70 -1.23
CA GLY A 134 21.50 8.00 -1.12
C GLY A 134 20.53 9.18 -1.14
N SER A 135 19.33 9.02 -1.72
CA SER A 135 18.27 10.03 -1.63
C SER A 135 17.38 9.85 -0.40
N LEU A 136 16.92 8.63 -0.13
CA LEU A 136 15.96 8.39 0.96
C LEU A 136 16.61 8.51 2.33
N PHE A 137 17.87 8.07 2.51
CA PHE A 137 18.51 8.11 3.82
C PHE A 137 18.66 9.55 4.37
N PRO A 138 19.18 10.55 3.63
CA PRO A 138 19.22 11.93 4.11
C PRO A 138 17.83 12.52 4.39
N ILE A 139 16.84 12.20 3.55
CA ILE A 139 15.46 12.67 3.74
C ILE A 139 14.87 12.06 5.02
N SER A 140 15.08 10.78 5.27
CA SER A 140 14.67 10.10 6.51
C SER A 140 15.34 10.70 7.75
N VAL A 141 16.65 10.98 7.68
CA VAL A 141 17.39 11.62 8.78
C VAL A 141 16.83 13.02 9.06
N TYR A 142 16.56 13.80 8.01
CA TYR A 142 15.95 15.12 8.14
C TYR A 142 14.55 15.04 8.75
N HIS A 143 13.69 14.16 8.25
CA HIS A 143 12.33 13.94 8.74
C HIS A 143 12.32 13.60 10.24
N VAL A 144 13.18 12.67 10.67
CA VAL A 144 13.33 12.30 12.09
C VAL A 144 13.84 13.49 12.90
N TRP A 145 14.89 14.18 12.43
CA TRP A 145 15.49 15.28 13.18
C TRP A 145 14.59 16.52 13.29
N ALA A 146 13.91 16.87 12.20
CA ALA A 146 13.08 18.07 12.11
C ALA A 146 11.64 17.85 12.61
N ASP A 147 11.21 16.59 12.77
CA ASP A 147 9.85 16.21 13.15
C ASP A 147 8.77 16.88 12.26
N GLU A 148 9.02 16.89 10.96
CA GLU A 148 8.18 17.52 9.93
C GLU A 148 7.88 16.52 8.81
N ILE A 149 6.69 16.56 8.17
CA ILE A 149 6.29 15.56 7.17
C ILE A 149 6.37 16.06 5.71
N VAL A 150 6.54 17.34 5.45
CA VAL A 150 6.41 17.93 4.10
C VAL A 150 7.46 17.38 3.14
N LEU A 151 8.74 17.30 3.56
CA LEU A 151 9.76 16.73 2.68
C LEU A 151 9.53 15.23 2.46
N HIS A 152 9.05 14.52 3.49
CA HIS A 152 8.67 13.12 3.39
C HIS A 152 7.58 12.92 2.33
N GLU A 153 6.47 13.66 2.41
CA GLU A 153 5.34 13.57 1.48
C GLU A 153 5.75 13.85 0.04
N ILE A 154 6.52 14.92 -0.19
CA ILE A 154 7.00 15.27 -1.54
C ILE A 154 7.87 14.14 -2.11
N ALA A 155 8.82 13.63 -1.31
CA ALA A 155 9.70 12.55 -1.74
C ALA A 155 8.92 11.26 -2.04
N PHE A 156 7.96 10.91 -1.17
CA PHE A 156 7.09 9.76 -1.36
C PHE A 156 6.26 9.90 -2.64
N ALA A 157 5.64 11.06 -2.87
CA ALA A 157 4.86 11.35 -4.08
C ALA A 157 5.70 11.23 -5.36
N VAL A 158 6.93 11.77 -5.35
CA VAL A 158 7.87 11.64 -6.47
C VAL A 158 8.20 10.17 -6.73
N MET A 159 8.46 9.38 -5.68
CA MET A 159 8.74 7.95 -5.81
C MET A 159 7.56 7.17 -6.40
N VAL A 160 6.33 7.45 -5.97
CA VAL A 160 5.10 6.84 -6.53
C VAL A 160 4.93 7.19 -8.01
N VAL A 161 5.20 8.45 -8.40
CA VAL A 161 5.19 8.88 -9.81
C VAL A 161 6.24 8.13 -10.62
N LEU A 162 7.46 8.01 -10.11
CA LEU A 162 8.54 7.25 -10.78
C LEU A 162 8.16 5.79 -10.97
N VAL A 163 7.66 5.11 -9.94
CA VAL A 163 7.15 3.73 -10.03
C VAL A 163 6.07 3.61 -11.11
N THR A 164 5.11 4.54 -11.13
CA THR A 164 4.02 4.54 -12.11
C THR A 164 4.55 4.71 -13.55
N ILE A 165 5.46 5.66 -13.77
CA ILE A 165 6.07 5.90 -15.09
C ILE A 165 6.85 4.67 -15.56
N GLN A 166 7.70 4.09 -14.69
CA GLN A 166 8.52 2.93 -15.04
C GLN A 166 7.66 1.69 -15.30
N THR A 167 6.61 1.48 -14.50
CA THR A 167 5.64 0.40 -14.71
C THR A 167 4.96 0.54 -16.07
N ARG A 168 4.48 1.74 -16.44
CA ARG A 168 3.85 1.98 -17.75
C ARG A 168 4.83 1.79 -18.92
N LYS A 169 6.09 2.21 -18.76
CA LYS A 169 7.15 1.96 -19.74
C LYS A 169 7.37 0.46 -19.93
N LEU A 170 7.45 -0.29 -18.83
CA LEU A 170 7.67 -1.74 -18.86
C LEU A 170 6.48 -2.48 -19.48
N ILE A 171 5.24 -2.09 -19.17
CA ILE A 171 4.02 -2.58 -19.84
C ILE A 171 4.14 -2.40 -21.36
N LYS A 172 4.48 -1.19 -21.82
CA LYS A 172 4.60 -0.90 -23.26
C LYS A 172 5.72 -1.71 -23.92
N ALA A 173 6.81 -1.97 -23.22
CA ALA A 173 7.96 -2.70 -23.76
C ALA A 173 7.74 -4.23 -23.79
N ARG A 174 7.02 -4.80 -22.82
CA ARG A 174 6.85 -6.25 -22.67
C ARG A 174 5.57 -6.79 -23.31
N ILE A 175 4.51 -5.98 -23.36
CA ILE A 175 3.17 -6.45 -23.74
C ILE A 175 2.86 -5.99 -25.16
N THR A 176 2.97 -6.92 -26.12
CA THR A 176 2.73 -6.68 -27.55
C THR A 176 1.23 -6.67 -27.89
N ASN A 177 0.44 -7.51 -27.22
CA ASN A 177 -1.01 -7.57 -27.42
C ASN A 177 -1.68 -6.28 -26.89
N GLU A 178 -2.35 -5.55 -27.79
CA GLU A 178 -3.01 -4.27 -27.48
C GLU A 178 -4.06 -4.39 -26.38
N VAL A 179 -4.86 -5.47 -26.40
CA VAL A 179 -5.93 -5.70 -25.43
C VAL A 179 -5.34 -5.92 -24.04
N HIS A 180 -4.31 -6.75 -23.93
CA HIS A 180 -3.65 -7.04 -22.65
C HIS A 180 -2.96 -5.79 -22.12
N ARG A 181 -2.30 -5.04 -23.00
CA ARG A 181 -1.64 -3.78 -22.66
C ARG A 181 -2.63 -2.76 -22.10
N LYS A 182 -3.82 -2.62 -22.71
CA LYS A 182 -4.88 -1.74 -22.22
C LYS A 182 -5.42 -2.19 -20.87
N LYS A 183 -5.66 -3.49 -20.67
CA LYS A 183 -6.13 -4.04 -19.39
C LYS A 183 -5.11 -3.81 -18.26
N LEU A 184 -3.84 -4.12 -18.48
CA LEU A 184 -2.77 -3.87 -17.49
C LEU A 184 -2.56 -2.37 -17.24
N GLY A 185 -2.66 -1.54 -18.28
CA GLY A 185 -2.61 -0.08 -18.14
C GLY A 185 -3.80 0.49 -17.35
N SER A 186 -4.99 -0.06 -17.53
CA SER A 186 -6.19 0.28 -16.75
C SER A 186 -6.03 -0.15 -15.29
N MET A 187 -5.47 -1.33 -15.03
CA MET A 187 -5.15 -1.79 -13.68
C MET A 187 -4.14 -0.88 -12.97
N ALA A 188 -3.10 -0.41 -13.69
CA ALA A 188 -2.17 0.59 -13.17
C ALA A 188 -2.87 1.91 -12.80
N THR A 189 -3.79 2.38 -13.66
CA THR A 189 -4.62 3.57 -13.36
C THR A 189 -5.51 3.34 -12.16
N PHE A 190 -6.16 2.18 -12.06
CA PHE A 190 -7.02 1.82 -10.93
C PHE A 190 -6.25 1.86 -9.60
N GLY A 191 -5.05 1.25 -9.54
CA GLY A 191 -4.22 1.28 -8.34
C GLY A 191 -3.88 2.72 -7.90
N LEU A 192 -3.47 3.57 -8.86
CA LEU A 192 -3.17 4.99 -8.59
C LEU A 192 -4.42 5.75 -8.13
N SER A 193 -5.55 5.60 -8.83
CA SER A 193 -6.81 6.26 -8.47
C SER A 193 -7.32 5.84 -7.09
N THR A 194 -7.12 4.57 -6.73
CA THR A 194 -7.47 4.06 -5.40
C THR A 194 -6.63 4.74 -4.32
N GLY A 195 -5.31 4.83 -4.52
CA GLY A 195 -4.43 5.55 -3.59
C GLY A 195 -4.75 7.05 -3.48
N LEU A 196 -5.03 7.71 -4.61
CA LEU A 196 -5.44 9.13 -4.62
C LEU A 196 -6.79 9.36 -3.93
N PHE A 197 -7.73 8.44 -4.07
CA PHE A 197 -9.00 8.51 -3.34
C PHE A 197 -8.79 8.36 -1.83
N GLY A 198 -7.92 7.43 -1.42
CA GLY A 198 -7.47 7.37 -0.05
C GLY A 198 -6.89 8.72 0.41
N TYR A 199 -5.98 9.31 -0.38
CA TYR A 199 -5.30 10.56 0.01
C TYR A 199 -6.30 11.71 0.17
N PHE A 200 -7.32 11.74 -0.68
CA PHE A 200 -8.44 12.65 -0.53
C PHE A 200 -9.17 12.47 0.81
N LEU A 201 -9.46 11.24 1.23
CA LEU A 201 -10.07 10.96 2.54
C LEU A 201 -9.15 11.36 3.70
N TRP A 202 -7.85 11.07 3.59
CA TRP A 202 -6.83 11.49 4.54
C TRP A 202 -6.84 13.01 4.75
N ASN A 203 -6.94 13.79 3.66
CA ASN A 203 -6.99 15.25 3.74
C ASN A 203 -8.26 15.77 4.42
N ILE A 204 -9.42 15.12 4.21
CA ILE A 204 -10.65 15.48 4.92
C ILE A 204 -10.49 15.23 6.41
N ASP A 205 -9.95 14.06 6.78
CA ASP A 205 -9.69 13.72 8.17
C ASP A 205 -8.76 14.78 8.80
N PHE A 206 -7.61 15.03 8.19
CA PHE A 206 -6.61 15.95 8.72
C PHE A 206 -7.10 17.41 8.86
N HIS A 207 -7.85 17.93 7.88
CA HIS A 207 -8.24 19.35 7.85
C HIS A 207 -9.63 19.66 8.38
N ALA A 208 -10.58 18.72 8.35
CA ALA A 208 -11.98 18.94 8.73
C ALA A 208 -12.37 18.17 10.01
N CYS A 209 -11.40 17.94 10.89
CA CYS A 209 -11.51 16.98 11.96
C CYS A 209 -12.67 17.22 12.94
N GLU A 210 -12.87 18.46 13.37
CA GLU A 210 -13.97 18.84 14.26
C GLU A 210 -15.34 18.43 13.67
N HIS A 211 -15.52 18.63 12.36
CA HIS A 211 -16.75 18.28 11.66
C HIS A 211 -16.94 16.78 11.54
N VAL A 212 -15.89 16.04 11.20
CA VAL A 212 -15.91 14.57 11.11
C VAL A 212 -16.25 13.97 12.47
N THR A 213 -15.58 14.40 13.54
CA THR A 213 -15.80 13.88 14.90
C THR A 213 -17.19 14.20 15.43
N ARG A 214 -17.70 15.41 15.22
CA ARG A 214 -19.09 15.75 15.57
C ARG A 214 -20.08 14.86 14.83
N PHE A 215 -19.86 14.61 13.55
CA PHE A 215 -20.72 13.74 12.75
C PHE A 215 -20.68 12.29 13.24
N LYS A 216 -19.49 11.74 13.52
CA LYS A 216 -19.31 10.39 14.10
C LYS A 216 -20.08 10.22 15.41
N ARG A 217 -19.96 11.19 16.33
CA ARG A 217 -20.70 11.18 17.60
C ARG A 217 -22.21 11.30 17.40
N TRP A 218 -22.66 12.06 16.40
CA TRP A 218 -24.09 12.14 16.06
C TRP A 218 -24.63 10.83 15.49
N VAL A 219 -23.84 10.11 14.70
CA VAL A 219 -24.19 8.78 14.15
C VAL A 219 -24.18 7.71 15.23
N GLY A 220 -23.20 7.72 16.14
CA GLY A 220 -23.03 6.75 17.22
C GLY A 220 -22.46 5.40 16.78
N LEU A 221 -22.02 4.60 17.75
CA LEU A 221 -21.43 3.28 17.54
C LEU A 221 -22.49 2.23 17.18
N PRO A 222 -22.14 1.19 16.38
CA PRO A 222 -20.85 0.98 15.71
C PRO A 222 -20.74 1.75 14.38
N TRP A 223 -21.81 2.41 13.93
CA TRP A 223 -21.87 3.05 12.61
C TRP A 223 -20.89 4.20 12.43
N GLY A 224 -20.50 4.88 13.52
CA GLY A 224 -19.45 5.88 13.54
C GLY A 224 -18.11 5.36 13.02
N PHE A 225 -17.82 4.06 13.18
CA PHE A 225 -16.60 3.43 12.65
C PHE A 225 -16.49 3.52 11.12
N LEU A 226 -17.61 3.60 10.40
CA LEU A 226 -17.59 3.75 8.94
C LEU A 226 -17.12 5.13 8.49
N PHE A 227 -17.06 6.10 9.39
CA PHE A 227 -16.65 7.47 9.11
C PHE A 227 -15.27 7.80 9.70
N GLU A 228 -14.52 6.79 10.13
CA GLU A 228 -13.08 6.91 10.40
C GLU A 228 -12.36 6.97 9.04
N LEU A 229 -12.23 8.18 8.49
CA LEU A 229 -11.79 8.40 7.12
C LEU A 229 -10.32 8.03 6.94
N HIS A 230 -9.51 8.25 7.97
CA HIS A 230 -8.12 7.78 7.98
C HIS A 230 -8.01 6.24 7.94
N GLY A 231 -8.95 5.51 8.56
CA GLY A 231 -9.04 4.06 8.42
C GLY A 231 -9.30 3.61 6.98
N TRP A 232 -10.11 4.35 6.24
CA TRP A 232 -10.30 4.11 4.79
C TRP A 232 -9.06 4.42 3.97
N TRP A 233 -8.28 5.44 4.35
CA TRP A 233 -6.98 5.71 3.74
C TRP A 233 -6.08 4.48 3.77
N HIS A 234 -5.99 3.78 4.91
CA HIS A 234 -5.22 2.53 5.01
C HIS A 234 -5.70 1.46 4.03
N ILE A 235 -7.01 1.23 3.97
CA ILE A 235 -7.59 0.20 3.10
C ILE A 235 -7.31 0.53 1.63
N PHE A 236 -7.58 1.76 1.19
CA PHE A 236 -7.44 2.15 -0.22
C PHE A 236 -5.97 2.17 -0.66
N THR A 237 -5.07 2.69 0.15
CA THR A 237 -3.64 2.69 -0.20
C THR A 237 -3.02 1.30 -0.09
N ALA A 238 -3.50 0.42 0.78
CA ALA A 238 -3.11 -1.00 0.79
C ALA A 238 -3.48 -1.69 -0.53
N ILE A 239 -4.72 -1.49 -1.00
CA ILE A 239 -5.18 -2.00 -2.30
C ILE A 239 -4.33 -1.42 -3.44
N GLY A 240 -4.14 -0.10 -3.47
CA GLY A 240 -3.35 0.57 -4.51
C GLY A 240 -1.89 0.08 -4.55
N SER A 241 -1.26 -0.05 -3.38
CA SER A 241 0.10 -0.54 -3.22
C SER A 241 0.22 -2.01 -3.65
N TYR A 242 -0.72 -2.86 -3.24
CA TYR A 242 -0.77 -4.25 -3.68
C TYR A 242 -0.90 -4.35 -5.20
N VAL A 243 -1.80 -3.57 -5.81
CA VAL A 243 -1.97 -3.54 -7.28
C VAL A 243 -0.67 -3.13 -7.97
N GLY A 244 0.00 -2.09 -7.47
CA GLY A 244 1.30 -1.65 -7.98
C GLY A 244 2.36 -2.74 -7.89
N MET A 245 2.56 -3.33 -6.71
CA MET A 245 3.55 -4.39 -6.47
C MET A 245 3.27 -5.66 -7.28
N ALA A 246 2.01 -6.09 -7.33
CA ALA A 246 1.60 -7.27 -8.08
C ALA A 246 1.77 -7.08 -9.59
N LEU A 247 1.48 -5.89 -10.11
CA LEU A 247 1.70 -5.56 -11.51
C LEU A 247 3.20 -5.55 -11.87
N VAL A 248 4.05 -5.00 -11.00
CA VAL A 248 5.50 -5.06 -11.16
C VAL A 248 5.99 -6.50 -11.13
N GLU A 249 5.58 -7.29 -10.13
CA GLU A 249 5.90 -8.71 -10.04
C GLU A 249 5.50 -9.46 -11.32
N TYR A 250 4.28 -9.24 -11.80
CA TYR A 250 3.78 -9.85 -13.02
C TYR A 250 4.70 -9.52 -14.20
N LEU A 251 5.03 -8.24 -14.42
CA LEU A 251 5.84 -7.82 -15.57
C LEU A 251 7.28 -8.36 -15.54
N VAL A 252 7.87 -8.51 -14.35
CA VAL A 252 9.25 -9.01 -14.21
C VAL A 252 9.35 -10.53 -14.15
N THR A 253 8.26 -11.22 -13.81
CA THR A 253 8.20 -12.70 -13.77
C THR A 253 7.48 -13.30 -14.98
N LEU A 254 6.93 -12.48 -15.87
CA LEU A 254 6.36 -12.94 -17.14
C LEU A 254 7.44 -13.65 -17.96
N GLU A 255 7.25 -14.95 -18.20
CA GLU A 255 8.08 -15.74 -19.12
C GLU A 255 7.59 -15.54 -20.56
N ASP A 256 8.52 -15.37 -21.50
CA ASP A 256 8.19 -15.19 -22.91
C ASP A 256 7.69 -16.53 -23.48
N GLY A 257 6.37 -16.68 -23.68
CA GLY A 257 5.75 -17.86 -24.29
C GLY A 257 5.29 -18.97 -23.34
N ALA A 258 5.19 -18.73 -22.03
CA ALA A 258 4.71 -19.73 -21.08
C ALA A 258 3.18 -19.84 -21.04
N THR A 259 2.67 -21.07 -21.11
CA THR A 259 1.26 -21.46 -21.05
C THR A 259 0.76 -21.66 -19.61
N ARG A 260 1.08 -20.75 -18.68
CA ARG A 260 0.53 -20.79 -17.32
C ARG A 260 -0.57 -19.75 -17.18
N LYS A 261 -1.67 -20.09 -16.49
CA LYS A 261 -2.73 -19.13 -16.18
C LYS A 261 -2.14 -17.92 -15.46
N LEU A 262 -2.29 -16.74 -16.05
CA LEU A 262 -1.70 -15.50 -15.57
C LEU A 262 -2.26 -15.12 -14.19
N GLU A 263 -3.49 -15.54 -13.88
CA GLU A 263 -4.18 -15.26 -12.63
C GLU A 263 -3.66 -15.98 -11.38
N GLU A 264 -2.86 -17.05 -11.52
CA GLU A 264 -2.58 -17.98 -10.42
C GLU A 264 -1.84 -17.30 -9.26
N GLY A 265 -2.42 -17.36 -8.06
CA GLY A 265 -1.86 -16.84 -6.82
C GLY A 265 -2.04 -15.33 -6.60
N PHE A 266 -2.57 -14.58 -7.57
CA PHE A 266 -3.01 -13.20 -7.33
C PHE A 266 -4.38 -13.17 -6.63
N VAL A 267 -4.67 -12.09 -5.92
CA VAL A 267 -5.96 -11.87 -5.24
C VAL A 267 -6.62 -10.60 -5.77
N TRP A 268 -7.86 -10.34 -5.33
CA TRP A 268 -8.58 -9.14 -5.73
C TRP A 268 -7.77 -7.88 -5.40
N PRO A 269 -7.77 -6.86 -6.27
CA PRO A 269 -8.47 -6.78 -7.56
C PRO A 269 -7.68 -7.34 -8.75
N VAL A 270 -6.39 -7.61 -8.58
CA VAL A 270 -5.48 -8.07 -9.66
C VAL A 270 -5.95 -9.37 -10.31
N ARG A 271 -6.38 -10.34 -9.50
CA ARG A 271 -6.90 -11.62 -9.99
C ARG A 271 -8.07 -11.47 -10.95
N ALA A 272 -8.95 -10.50 -10.70
CA ALA A 272 -10.12 -10.29 -11.55
C ALA A 272 -9.71 -9.86 -12.96
N VAL A 273 -8.77 -8.92 -13.05
CA VAL A 273 -8.25 -8.43 -14.34
C VAL A 273 -7.49 -9.52 -15.08
N LEU A 274 -6.66 -10.31 -14.38
CA LEU A 274 -5.87 -11.38 -15.01
C LEU A 274 -6.75 -12.54 -15.50
N ARG A 275 -7.77 -12.93 -14.73
CA ARG A 275 -8.75 -13.95 -15.16
C ARG A 275 -9.49 -13.56 -16.42
N ASP A 276 -9.84 -12.28 -16.54
CA ASP A 276 -10.48 -11.75 -17.75
C ASP A 276 -9.53 -11.74 -18.94
N ILE A 277 -8.20 -11.73 -18.73
CA ILE A 277 -7.20 -11.88 -19.80
C ILE A 277 -7.12 -13.35 -20.22
N ASP A 278 -6.96 -14.26 -19.25
CA ASP A 278 -6.87 -15.71 -19.48
C ASP A 278 -8.10 -16.24 -20.25
N GLY A 279 -9.31 -15.81 -19.88
CA GLY A 279 -10.53 -16.22 -20.58
C GLY A 279 -10.63 -15.72 -22.03
N VAL A 280 -10.01 -14.58 -22.37
CA VAL A 280 -9.97 -14.09 -23.76
C VAL A 280 -9.02 -14.94 -24.60
N GLU A 281 -7.86 -15.33 -24.07
CA GLU A 281 -6.93 -16.24 -24.76
C GLU A 281 -7.56 -17.61 -25.02
N GLU A 282 -8.21 -18.22 -24.02
CA GLU A 282 -8.90 -19.51 -24.19
C GLU A 282 -9.97 -19.43 -25.31
N SER A 283 -10.76 -18.36 -25.38
CA SER A 283 -11.76 -18.18 -26.44
C SER A 283 -11.18 -17.99 -27.84
N GLY A 284 -10.05 -17.27 -27.96
CA GLY A 284 -9.38 -17.00 -29.23
C GLY A 284 -8.69 -18.23 -29.81
N ASP A 285 -8.14 -19.09 -28.96
CA ASP A 285 -7.51 -20.35 -29.39
C ASP A 285 -8.54 -21.41 -29.79
N VAL A 286 -9.71 -21.44 -29.16
CA VAL A 286 -10.84 -22.29 -29.59
C VAL A 286 -11.34 -21.85 -30.97
N ALA A 287 -11.55 -20.55 -31.19
CA ALA A 287 -12.01 -20.03 -32.48
C ALA A 287 -11.01 -20.29 -33.63
N LYS A 288 -9.70 -20.35 -33.36
CA LYS A 288 -8.67 -20.70 -34.35
C LYS A 288 -8.59 -22.19 -34.66
N LYS A 289 -9.07 -23.07 -33.77
CA LYS A 289 -9.10 -24.53 -34.00
C LYS A 289 -10.33 -25.00 -34.78
N GLU A 290 -11.36 -24.15 -34.86
CA GLU A 290 -12.61 -24.43 -35.60
C GLU A 290 -12.60 -23.92 -37.05
N LEU A 291 -11.50 -23.27 -37.49
CA LEU A 291 -11.24 -22.80 -38.85
C LEU A 291 -10.16 -23.67 -39.53
#